data_AF-R8HN10-F1
#
_entry.id   AF-R8HN10-F1
#
_cell.length_a   1.000
_cell.length_b   1.000
_cell.length_c   1.000
_cell.angle_alpha   90.00
_cell.angle_beta   90.00
_cell.angle_gamma   90.00
#
_symmetry.space_group_name_H-M   'P 1'
#
loop_
_entity.id
_entity.type
_entity.pdbx_description
1 polymer ?
#
loop_
_entity_poly.entity_id
_entity_poly.type
_entity_poly.pdbx_seq_one_letter_code
_entity_poly.pdbx_strand_id
1 'polypeptide(L)'
;MSFIQGVLLLLGSLLLIAFTVVVLVVYFGRKLYFSWTKPYKRAQDSIEKLSNKSTPFLQEFTQHPLFYRWIRTDGKKEQHTLNTLFCTSGQRTREQVFSMLPKEKQKKVHVMAKTTKKLTNEDIDVAAMKVKDFLRQETQQTVKPTDLSFYKLYFYDRYPDALNTIQAYKRSINPSLQRTVDDITISVLNALPYYQEQRMFEQQHKLETFLMKDLTAMLSLVVQLPPSQRPEKEEELKIYLQNFQKEMEVVERDIRDSIDHDLNVKMRAATEKFKNK
;
A
#
# COMPACT_ATOMS: atom_id res chain seq x y z
N MET A 1 72.67 -10.10 24.19
CA MET A 1 71.73 -8.98 23.92
C MET A 1 71.75 -8.05 25.13
N SER A 2 71.81 -6.73 24.91
CA SER A 2 71.85 -5.76 26.00
C SER A 2 70.55 -5.83 26.82
N PHE A 3 70.64 -5.75 28.15
CA PHE A 3 69.49 -5.70 29.06
C PHE A 3 68.43 -4.68 28.61
N ILE A 4 68.87 -3.55 28.05
CA ILE A 4 68.04 -2.48 27.52
C ILE A 4 67.22 -2.94 26.30
N GLN A 5 67.79 -3.77 25.41
CA GLN A 5 67.05 -4.37 24.29
C GLN A 5 65.97 -5.35 24.77
N GLY A 6 66.26 -6.14 25.81
CA GLY A 6 65.29 -7.07 26.40
C GLY A 6 64.10 -6.33 27.01
N VAL A 7 64.36 -5.25 27.75
CA VAL A 7 63.33 -4.39 28.33
C VAL A 7 62.48 -3.70 27.24
N LEU A 8 63.11 -3.18 26.18
CA LEU A 8 62.41 -2.55 25.06
C LEU A 8 61.52 -3.53 24.28
N LEU A 9 61.97 -4.78 24.07
CA LEU A 9 61.17 -5.83 23.42
C LEU A 9 59.96 -6.23 24.27
N LEU A 10 60.13 -6.35 25.59
CA LEU A 10 59.03 -6.60 26.51
C LEU A 10 58.02 -5.46 26.52
N LEU A 11 58.47 -4.20 26.56
CA LEU A 11 57.60 -3.03 26.50
C LEU A 11 56.87 -2.92 25.16
N GLY A 12 57.56 -3.16 24.04
CA GLY A 12 56.98 -3.12 22.71
C GLY A 12 55.93 -4.22 22.47
N SER A 13 56.19 -5.44 22.96
CA SER A 13 55.21 -6.53 22.90
C SER A 13 54.00 -6.27 23.78
N LEU A 14 54.19 -5.73 24.98
CA LEU A 14 53.08 -5.29 25.85
C LEU A 14 52.22 -4.20 25.21
N LEU A 15 52.83 -3.21 24.56
CA LEU A 15 52.12 -2.16 23.83
C LEU A 15 51.33 -2.71 22.64
N LEU A 16 51.89 -3.67 21.89
CA LEU A 16 51.19 -4.33 20.79
C LEU A 16 49.99 -5.16 21.27
N ILE A 17 50.13 -5.87 22.40
CA ILE A 17 49.02 -6.61 23.02
C ILE A 17 47.94 -5.63 23.51
N ALA A 18 48.33 -4.54 24.19
CA ALA A 18 47.37 -3.53 24.63
C ALA A 18 46.64 -2.87 23.44
N PHE A 19 47.37 -2.52 22.38
CA PHE A 19 46.81 -1.95 21.16
C PHE A 19 45.83 -2.90 20.47
N THR A 20 46.20 -4.18 20.31
CA THR A 20 45.31 -5.18 19.70
C THR A 20 44.04 -5.41 20.53
N VAL A 21 44.14 -5.42 21.86
CA VAL A 21 42.96 -5.49 22.75
C VAL A 21 42.06 -4.27 22.56
N VAL A 22 42.61 -3.05 22.53
CA VAL A 22 41.82 -1.83 22.29
C VAL A 22 41.14 -1.86 20.93
N VAL A 23 41.85 -2.26 19.86
CA VAL A 23 41.27 -2.38 18.52
C VAL A 23 40.15 -3.42 18.49
N LEU A 24 40.33 -4.58 19.15
CA LEU A 24 39.28 -5.60 19.27
C LEU A 24 38.06 -5.08 20.02
N VAL A 25 38.26 -4.41 21.17
CA VAL A 25 37.16 -3.84 21.97
C VAL A 25 36.41 -2.76 21.19
N VAL A 26 37.12 -1.88 20.49
CA VAL A 26 36.50 -0.84 19.65
C VAL A 26 35.76 -1.47 18.46
N TYR A 27 36.35 -2.46 17.80
CA TYR A 27 35.74 -3.13 16.64
C TYR A 27 34.50 -3.94 17.03
N PHE A 28 34.62 -4.80 18.05
CA PHE A 28 33.51 -5.60 18.56
C PHE A 28 32.48 -4.73 19.27
N GLY A 29 32.89 -3.72 20.03
CA GLY A 29 32.02 -2.75 20.67
C GLY A 29 31.20 -1.96 19.65
N ARG A 30 31.83 -1.47 18.58
CA ARG A 30 31.14 -0.83 17.45
C ARG A 30 30.16 -1.79 16.77
N LYS A 31 30.57 -3.03 16.52
CA LYS A 31 29.72 -4.06 15.88
C LYS A 31 28.50 -4.40 16.74
N LEU A 32 28.67 -4.54 18.05
CA LEU A 32 27.60 -4.80 19.03
C LEU A 32 26.69 -3.58 19.15
N TYR A 33 27.26 -2.37 19.25
CA TYR A 33 26.51 -1.12 19.29
C TYR A 33 25.62 -0.93 18.06
N PHE A 34 26.14 -1.14 16.85
CA PHE A 34 25.33 -1.08 15.63
C PHE A 34 24.25 -2.17 15.59
N SER A 35 24.56 -3.37 16.09
CA SER A 35 23.58 -4.46 16.20
C SER A 35 22.45 -4.16 17.21
N TRP A 36 22.73 -3.33 18.22
CA TRP A 36 21.76 -2.94 19.25
C TRP A 36 20.96 -1.70 18.84
N THR A 37 21.62 -0.67 18.35
CA THR A 37 20.99 0.62 18.01
C THR A 37 20.29 0.61 16.66
N LYS A 38 20.76 -0.19 15.70
CA LYS A 38 20.16 -0.32 14.36
C LYS A 38 20.06 -1.79 13.94
N PRO A 39 19.27 -2.60 14.66
CA PRO A 39 19.22 -4.06 14.47
C PRO A 39 18.80 -4.50 13.07
N TYR A 40 18.07 -3.64 12.34
CA TYR A 40 17.50 -3.95 11.03
C TYR A 40 18.26 -3.34 9.85
N LYS A 41 19.33 -2.56 10.12
CA LYS A 41 20.00 -1.75 9.09
C LYS A 41 20.43 -2.58 7.88
N ARG A 42 20.91 -3.80 8.08
CA ARG A 42 21.37 -4.68 6.97
C ARG A 42 20.25 -5.08 6.02
N ALA A 43 19.06 -5.39 6.56
CA ALA A 43 17.90 -5.71 5.74
C ALA A 43 17.43 -4.48 4.96
N GLN A 44 17.42 -3.30 5.59
CA GLN A 44 17.05 -2.04 4.94
C GLN A 44 18.03 -1.63 3.84
N ASP A 45 19.33 -1.63 4.16
CA ASP A 45 20.41 -1.38 3.19
C ASP A 45 20.32 -2.38 2.01
N SER A 46 19.83 -3.60 2.24
CA SER A 46 19.61 -4.57 1.16
C SER A 46 18.42 -4.24 0.27
N ILE A 47 17.30 -3.78 0.84
CA ILE A 47 16.12 -3.34 0.08
C ILE A 47 16.46 -2.11 -0.77
N GLU A 48 17.14 -1.12 -0.17
CA GLU A 48 17.54 0.11 -0.87
C GLU A 48 18.45 -0.19 -2.07
N LYS A 49 19.35 -1.18 -1.93
CA LYS A 49 20.23 -1.63 -3.03
C LYS A 49 19.53 -2.43 -4.12
N LEU A 50 18.40 -3.07 -3.81
CA LEU A 50 17.66 -3.86 -4.79
C LEU A 50 16.89 -2.96 -5.78
N SER A 51 16.48 -1.75 -5.36
CA SER A 51 15.71 -0.82 -6.20
C SER A 51 14.49 -1.49 -6.87
N ASN A 52 13.84 -2.41 -6.15
CA ASN A 52 12.68 -3.15 -6.65
C ASN A 52 11.46 -2.22 -6.81
N LYS A 53 10.76 -2.31 -7.94
CA LYS A 53 9.58 -1.49 -8.32
C LYS A 53 8.44 -1.57 -7.29
N SER A 54 8.27 -2.70 -6.61
CA SER A 54 7.21 -2.93 -5.63
C SER A 54 7.52 -2.33 -4.25
N THR A 55 8.75 -1.87 -4.01
CA THR A 55 9.17 -1.32 -2.70
C THR A 55 8.33 -0.10 -2.27
N PRO A 56 8.09 0.90 -3.12
CA PRO A 56 7.27 2.07 -2.76
C PRO A 56 5.83 1.71 -2.39
N PHE A 57 5.22 0.77 -3.13
CA PHE A 57 3.89 0.23 -2.82
C PHE A 57 3.85 -0.40 -1.42
N LEU A 58 4.82 -1.27 -1.11
CA LEU A 58 4.90 -1.90 0.21
C LEU A 58 5.12 -0.88 1.33
N GLN A 59 5.94 0.15 1.08
CA GLN A 59 6.14 1.24 2.03
C GLN A 59 4.85 2.01 2.30
N GLU A 60 4.08 2.36 1.26
CA GLU A 60 2.80 3.05 1.41
C GLU A 60 1.78 2.17 2.14
N PHE A 61 1.71 0.88 1.81
CA PHE A 61 0.84 -0.07 2.53
C PHE A 61 1.18 -0.13 4.01
N THR A 62 2.46 -0.19 4.38
CA THR A 62 2.85 -0.29 5.81
C THR A 62 2.46 0.94 6.63
N GLN A 63 2.29 2.10 6.00
CA GLN A 63 1.83 3.33 6.66
C GLN A 63 0.31 3.38 6.81
N HIS A 64 -0.42 2.54 6.09
CA HIS A 64 -1.88 2.54 6.07
C HIS A 64 -2.47 1.78 7.27
N PRO A 65 -3.64 2.20 7.82
CA PRO A 65 -4.31 1.49 8.92
C PRO A 65 -4.59 0.01 8.62
N LEU A 66 -4.80 -0.34 7.35
CA LEU A 66 -5.03 -1.72 6.93
C LEU A 66 -3.85 -2.66 7.16
N PHE A 67 -2.62 -2.14 7.24
CA PHE A 67 -1.48 -2.97 7.60
C PHE A 67 -1.68 -3.63 8.95
N TYR A 68 -2.25 -2.90 9.92
CA TYR A 68 -2.54 -3.45 11.24
C TYR A 68 -3.58 -4.58 11.19
N ARG A 69 -4.63 -4.39 10.39
CA ARG A 69 -5.66 -5.43 10.15
C ARG A 69 -5.02 -6.66 9.52
N TRP A 70 -4.22 -6.47 8.46
CA TRP A 70 -3.51 -7.54 7.76
C TRP A 70 -2.60 -8.36 8.69
N ILE A 71 -1.85 -7.71 9.59
CA ILE A 71 -0.99 -8.43 10.54
C ILE A 71 -1.81 -9.31 11.49
N ARG A 72 -3.01 -8.87 11.87
CA ARG A 72 -3.91 -9.64 12.76
C ARG A 72 -4.54 -10.83 12.05
N THR A 73 -4.94 -10.68 10.78
CA THR A 73 -5.62 -11.72 9.99
C THR A 73 -4.62 -12.67 9.32
N ASP A 74 -3.82 -12.17 8.39
CA ASP A 74 -2.99 -12.98 7.48
C ASP A 74 -1.53 -13.05 7.91
N GLY A 75 -1.03 -12.04 8.63
CA GLY A 75 0.35 -12.00 9.11
C GLY A 75 0.73 -13.17 10.03
N LYS A 76 -0.24 -13.88 10.62
CA LYS A 76 0.03 -15.14 11.37
C LYS A 76 0.43 -16.27 10.43
N LYS A 77 -0.23 -16.38 9.28
CA LYS A 77 -0.01 -17.43 8.26
C LYS A 77 1.20 -17.10 7.41
N GLU A 78 1.36 -15.83 7.04
CA GLU A 78 2.38 -15.34 6.11
C GLU A 78 3.55 -14.68 6.85
N GLN A 79 4.30 -15.48 7.63
CA GLN A 79 5.40 -15.00 8.47
C GLN A 79 6.53 -14.33 7.69
N HIS A 80 6.84 -14.87 6.50
CA HIS A 80 7.90 -14.36 5.65
C HIS A 80 7.52 -13.00 5.05
N THR A 81 6.29 -12.89 4.51
CA THR A 81 5.72 -11.61 4.05
C THR A 81 5.67 -10.58 5.17
N LEU A 82 5.27 -10.97 6.39
CA LEU A 82 5.28 -10.08 7.54
C LEU A 82 6.68 -9.53 7.83
N ASN A 83 7.70 -10.37 7.73
CA ASN A 83 9.09 -9.97 7.91
C ASN A 83 9.59 -9.02 6.79
N THR A 84 9.21 -9.28 5.54
CA THR A 84 9.52 -8.38 4.41
C THR A 84 8.85 -7.02 4.59
N LEU A 85 7.55 -6.98 4.88
CA LEU A 85 6.80 -5.74 5.17
C LEU A 85 7.36 -4.98 6.36
N PHE A 86 7.78 -5.72 7.38
CA PHE A 86 8.41 -5.15 8.55
C PHE A 86 9.75 -4.49 8.18
N CYS A 87 10.58 -5.13 7.35
CA CYS A 87 11.85 -4.57 6.90
C CYS A 87 11.69 -3.39 5.91
N THR A 88 10.62 -3.38 5.09
CA THR A 88 10.33 -2.27 4.16
C THR A 88 9.74 -1.05 4.87
N SER A 89 9.09 -1.23 6.02
CA SER A 89 8.46 -0.13 6.76
C SER A 89 9.46 0.86 7.39
N GLY A 90 9.03 2.13 7.48
CA GLY A 90 9.82 3.21 8.10
C GLY A 90 10.06 2.99 9.61
N GLN A 91 11.04 3.67 10.20
CA GLN A 91 11.34 3.52 11.64
C GLN A 91 10.12 3.78 12.54
N ARG A 92 9.42 4.91 12.31
CA ARG A 92 8.23 5.30 13.08
C ARG A 92 7.11 4.26 12.97
N THR A 93 6.85 3.78 11.74
CA THR A 93 5.84 2.76 11.47
C THR A 93 6.16 1.45 12.19
N ARG A 94 7.43 1.03 12.20
CA ARG A 94 7.88 -0.16 12.91
C ARG A 94 7.60 -0.06 14.40
N GLU A 95 7.99 1.05 15.02
CA GLU A 95 7.78 1.29 16.46
C GLU A 95 6.28 1.26 16.81
N GLN A 96 5.46 1.97 16.04
CA GLN A 96 4.01 2.02 16.24
C GLN A 96 3.36 0.64 16.05
N VAL A 97 3.62 -0.03 14.93
CA VAL A 97 3.04 -1.33 14.60
C VAL A 97 3.48 -2.38 15.61
N PHE A 98 4.75 -2.39 16.01
CA PHE A 98 5.23 -3.28 17.06
C PHE A 98 4.51 -3.06 18.37
N SER A 99 4.38 -1.82 18.82
CA SER A 99 3.75 -1.51 20.11
C SER A 99 2.31 -2.03 20.18
N MET A 100 1.62 -2.12 19.04
CA MET A 100 0.23 -2.56 18.94
C MET A 100 0.08 -4.09 18.76
N LEU A 101 1.16 -4.84 18.58
CA LEU A 101 1.10 -6.30 18.47
C LEU A 101 1.17 -6.98 19.85
N PRO A 102 0.57 -8.17 20.03
CA PRO A 102 0.79 -8.98 21.23
C PRO A 102 2.29 -9.29 21.42
N LYS A 103 2.76 -9.28 22.68
CA LYS A 103 4.20 -9.45 23.04
C LYS A 103 4.86 -10.67 22.37
N GLU A 104 4.13 -11.77 22.27
CA GLU A 104 4.61 -13.00 21.61
C GLU A 104 4.90 -12.78 20.12
N LYS A 105 4.03 -12.05 19.42
CA LYS A 105 4.19 -11.71 18.00
C LYS A 105 5.31 -10.69 17.80
N GLN A 106 5.43 -9.71 18.69
CA GLN A 106 6.54 -8.75 18.68
C GLN A 106 7.88 -9.47 18.73
N LYS A 107 8.05 -10.39 19.69
CA LYS A 107 9.29 -11.16 19.85
C LYS A 107 9.63 -11.95 18.58
N LYS A 108 8.64 -12.60 17.98
CA LYS A 108 8.84 -13.42 16.77
C LYS A 108 9.29 -12.58 15.56
N VAL A 109 8.57 -11.50 15.27
CA VAL A 109 8.92 -10.58 14.16
C VAL A 109 10.28 -9.92 14.41
N HIS A 110 10.56 -9.52 15.65
CA HIS A 110 11.83 -8.90 16.00
C HIS A 110 13.02 -9.86 15.85
N VAL A 111 12.86 -11.13 16.25
CA VAL A 111 13.89 -12.17 16.08
C VAL A 111 14.11 -12.44 14.60
N MET A 112 13.05 -12.65 13.82
CA MET A 112 13.15 -12.90 12.39
C MET A 112 13.87 -11.75 11.67
N ALA A 113 13.42 -10.51 11.88
CA ALA A 113 14.00 -9.34 11.24
C ALA A 113 15.47 -9.09 11.64
N LYS A 114 15.87 -9.44 12.88
CA LYS A 114 17.28 -9.43 13.32
C LYS A 114 18.13 -10.49 12.62
N THR A 115 17.54 -11.67 12.36
CA THR A 115 18.24 -12.78 11.68
C THR A 115 18.29 -12.60 10.16
N THR A 116 17.33 -11.88 9.57
CA THR A 116 17.30 -11.59 8.14
C THR A 116 18.42 -10.63 7.75
N LYS A 117 19.45 -11.16 7.10
CA LYS A 117 20.63 -10.38 6.69
C LYS A 117 20.45 -9.69 5.34
N LYS A 118 19.66 -10.29 4.44
CA LYS A 118 19.43 -9.83 3.08
C LYS A 118 18.04 -10.29 2.64
N LEU A 119 17.27 -9.38 2.05
CA LEU A 119 16.05 -9.70 1.31
C LEU A 119 16.38 -9.83 -0.18
N THR A 120 15.58 -10.61 -0.90
CA THR A 120 15.69 -10.79 -2.36
C THR A 120 14.54 -10.06 -3.06
N ASN A 121 14.65 -9.89 -4.38
CA ASN A 121 13.54 -9.35 -5.19
C ASN A 121 12.31 -10.24 -5.11
N GLU A 122 12.49 -11.55 -5.09
CA GLU A 122 11.40 -12.52 -4.95
C GLU A 122 10.64 -12.33 -3.64
N ASP A 123 11.35 -12.10 -2.53
CA ASP A 123 10.69 -11.83 -1.23
C ASP A 123 9.80 -10.58 -1.29
N ILE A 124 10.25 -9.55 -2.01
CA ILE A 124 9.53 -8.28 -2.19
C ILE A 124 8.31 -8.50 -3.09
N ASP A 125 8.47 -9.22 -4.20
CA ASP A 125 7.40 -9.46 -5.16
C ASP A 125 6.32 -10.38 -4.59
N VAL A 126 6.71 -11.42 -3.85
CA VAL A 126 5.77 -12.28 -3.10
C VAL A 126 5.02 -11.47 -2.06
N ALA A 127 5.70 -10.59 -1.33
CA ALA A 127 5.04 -9.72 -0.36
C ALA A 127 4.02 -8.79 -1.02
N ALA A 128 4.37 -8.19 -2.16
CA ALA A 128 3.47 -7.32 -2.93
C ALA A 128 2.25 -8.08 -3.45
N MET A 129 2.44 -9.30 -3.96
CA MET A 129 1.35 -10.18 -4.40
C MET A 129 0.38 -10.48 -3.26
N LYS A 130 0.88 -10.91 -2.10
CA LYS A 130 0.06 -11.23 -0.92
C LYS A 130 -0.72 -10.02 -0.40
N VAL A 131 -0.12 -8.83 -0.42
CA VAL A 131 -0.81 -7.58 -0.06
C VAL A 131 -1.91 -7.25 -1.07
N LYS A 132 -1.64 -7.38 -2.38
CA LYS A 132 -2.65 -7.15 -3.43
C LYS A 132 -3.82 -8.12 -3.32
N ASP A 133 -3.54 -9.40 -3.04
CA ASP A 133 -4.57 -10.41 -2.80
C ASP A 133 -5.45 -10.04 -1.60
N PHE A 134 -4.84 -9.58 -0.50
CA PHE A 134 -5.58 -9.09 0.65
C PHE A 134 -6.47 -7.88 0.30
N LEU A 135 -5.93 -6.89 -0.41
CA LEU A 135 -6.73 -5.71 -0.81
C LEU A 135 -7.88 -6.10 -1.75
N ARG A 136 -7.70 -7.11 -2.60
CA ARG A 136 -8.77 -7.68 -3.44
C ARG A 136 -9.84 -8.40 -2.62
N GLN A 137 -9.46 -9.10 -1.56
CA GLN A 137 -10.45 -9.70 -0.66
C GLN A 137 -11.23 -8.62 0.09
N GLU A 138 -10.61 -7.49 0.44
CA GLU A 138 -11.29 -6.37 1.08
C GLU A 138 -12.32 -5.69 0.16
N THR A 139 -12.09 -5.62 -1.16
CA THR A 139 -13.10 -5.10 -2.11
C THR A 139 -14.31 -6.02 -2.28
N GLN A 140 -14.14 -7.32 -2.00
CA GLN A 140 -15.19 -8.33 -2.10
C GLN A 140 -16.04 -8.45 -0.82
N GLN A 141 -15.69 -7.74 0.25
CA GLN A 141 -16.50 -7.72 1.47
C GLN A 141 -17.82 -6.97 1.25
N THR A 142 -18.85 -7.38 2.00
CA THR A 142 -20.19 -6.77 1.94
C THR A 142 -20.18 -5.29 2.31
N VAL A 143 -19.32 -4.91 3.27
CA VAL A 143 -19.06 -3.52 3.62
C VAL A 143 -17.86 -3.04 2.80
N LYS A 144 -18.15 -2.28 1.75
CA LYS A 144 -17.12 -1.74 0.86
C LYS A 144 -16.38 -0.59 1.54
N PRO A 145 -15.05 -0.47 1.34
CA PRO A 145 -14.29 0.66 1.87
C PRO A 145 -14.85 1.99 1.35
N THR A 146 -15.07 2.95 2.25
CA THR A 146 -15.55 4.29 1.89
C THR A 146 -14.43 5.32 1.88
N ASP A 147 -13.19 4.91 2.15
CA ASP A 147 -12.04 5.81 2.22
C ASP A 147 -11.26 5.80 0.90
N LEU A 148 -10.97 6.98 0.36
CA LEU A 148 -10.13 7.16 -0.81
C LEU A 148 -8.72 6.60 -0.60
N SER A 149 -8.20 6.61 0.64
CA SER A 149 -6.86 6.07 0.94
C SER A 149 -6.75 4.58 0.61
N PHE A 150 -7.83 3.82 0.79
CA PHE A 150 -7.88 2.42 0.39
C PHE A 150 -7.75 2.28 -1.13
N TYR A 151 -8.54 3.02 -1.90
CA TYR A 151 -8.53 2.89 -3.36
C TYR A 151 -7.22 3.41 -3.98
N LYS A 152 -6.57 4.38 -3.35
CA LYS A 152 -5.21 4.80 -3.71
C LYS A 152 -4.21 3.65 -3.61
N LEU A 153 -4.32 2.82 -2.58
CA LEU A 153 -3.50 1.61 -2.43
C LEU A 153 -3.92 0.50 -3.38
N TYR A 154 -5.23 0.26 -3.53
CA TYR A 154 -5.73 -0.81 -4.39
C TYR A 154 -5.36 -0.60 -5.87
N PHE A 155 -5.46 0.65 -6.34
CA PHE A 155 -5.11 1.04 -7.71
C PHE A 155 -3.72 1.69 -7.84
N TYR A 156 -2.83 1.40 -6.89
CA TYR A 156 -1.50 2.02 -6.80
C TYR A 156 -0.72 2.00 -8.13
N ASP A 157 -0.75 0.87 -8.84
CA ASP A 157 -0.01 0.69 -10.10
C ASP A 157 -0.76 1.20 -11.34
N ARG A 158 -2.04 1.58 -11.22
CA ARG A 158 -2.90 1.87 -12.39
C ARG A 158 -3.23 3.34 -12.55
N TYR A 159 -3.65 4.01 -11.48
CA TYR A 159 -4.13 5.40 -11.56
C TYR A 159 -3.40 6.37 -10.60
N PRO A 160 -2.10 6.20 -10.28
CA PRO A 160 -1.44 7.02 -9.26
C PRO A 160 -1.43 8.51 -9.64
N ASP A 161 -1.12 8.84 -10.89
CA ASP A 161 -1.02 10.22 -11.36
C ASP A 161 -2.38 10.94 -11.36
N ALA A 162 -3.42 10.25 -11.83
CA ALA A 162 -4.78 10.77 -11.84
C ALA A 162 -5.26 11.07 -10.42
N LEU A 163 -5.11 10.11 -9.49
CA LEU A 163 -5.54 10.28 -8.10
C LEU A 163 -4.75 11.39 -7.38
N ASN A 164 -3.44 11.49 -7.61
CA ASN A 164 -2.63 12.56 -7.05
C ASN A 164 -3.04 13.93 -7.61
N THR A 165 -3.34 14.01 -8.90
CA THR A 165 -3.79 15.25 -9.57
C THR A 165 -5.17 15.69 -9.06
N ILE A 166 -6.12 14.76 -8.95
CA ILE A 166 -7.45 15.02 -8.35
C ILE A 166 -7.27 15.53 -6.93
N GLN A 167 -6.45 14.88 -6.10
CA GLN A 167 -6.17 15.31 -4.73
C GLN A 167 -5.52 16.71 -4.67
N ALA A 168 -4.66 17.05 -5.63
CA ALA A 168 -4.03 18.37 -5.70
C ALA A 168 -5.05 19.46 -6.04
N TYR A 169 -5.84 19.30 -7.10
CA TYR A 169 -6.86 20.27 -7.49
C TYR A 169 -7.98 20.41 -6.47
N LYS A 170 -8.35 19.30 -5.81
CA LYS A 170 -9.35 19.29 -4.73
C LYS A 170 -9.02 20.29 -3.62
N ARG A 171 -7.73 20.52 -3.30
CA ARG A 171 -7.35 21.46 -2.23
C ARG A 171 -7.67 22.93 -2.55
N SER A 172 -7.90 23.26 -3.81
CA SER A 172 -8.05 24.64 -4.31
C SER A 172 -9.51 25.05 -4.59
N ILE A 173 -10.45 24.11 -4.43
CA ILE A 173 -11.88 24.30 -4.68
C ILE A 173 -12.68 24.37 -3.37
N ASN A 174 -13.95 24.81 -3.44
CA ASN A 174 -14.79 24.92 -2.25
C ASN A 174 -15.08 23.57 -1.54
N PRO A 175 -15.33 23.55 -0.21
CA PRO A 175 -15.54 22.32 0.55
C PRO A 175 -16.73 21.46 0.09
N SER A 176 -17.78 22.07 -0.50
CA SER A 176 -18.93 21.31 -0.98
C SER A 176 -18.56 20.46 -2.18
N LEU A 177 -17.87 21.04 -3.16
CA LEU A 177 -17.39 20.33 -4.34
C LEU A 177 -16.30 19.32 -3.97
N GLN A 178 -15.45 19.61 -2.98
CA GLN A 178 -14.45 18.65 -2.49
C GLN A 178 -15.08 17.32 -2.08
N ARG A 179 -16.19 17.37 -1.32
CA ARG A 179 -16.90 16.15 -0.89
C ARG A 179 -17.48 15.41 -2.09
N THR A 180 -18.13 16.11 -3.01
CA THR A 180 -18.69 15.49 -4.22
C THR A 180 -17.61 14.86 -5.10
N VAL A 181 -16.43 15.47 -5.21
CA VAL A 181 -15.28 14.91 -5.93
C VAL A 181 -14.78 13.64 -5.24
N ASP A 182 -14.72 13.60 -3.91
CA ASP A 182 -14.35 12.39 -3.17
C ASP A 182 -15.39 11.30 -3.37
N ASP A 183 -16.68 11.61 -3.20
CA ASP A 183 -17.79 10.65 -3.34
C ASP A 183 -17.82 10.03 -4.74
N ILE A 184 -17.69 10.84 -5.80
CA ILE A 184 -17.69 10.31 -7.17
C ILE A 184 -16.42 9.52 -7.46
N THR A 185 -15.26 9.99 -7.02
CA THR A 185 -13.99 9.29 -7.22
C THR A 185 -14.03 7.93 -6.55
N ILE A 186 -14.50 7.86 -5.30
CA ILE A 186 -14.70 6.62 -4.56
C ILE A 186 -15.70 5.72 -5.29
N SER A 187 -16.85 6.26 -5.72
CA SER A 187 -17.89 5.48 -6.39
C SER A 187 -17.38 4.86 -7.69
N VAL A 188 -16.64 5.61 -8.51
CA VAL A 188 -16.02 5.12 -9.75
C VAL A 188 -14.99 4.03 -9.44
N LEU A 189 -14.05 4.29 -8.52
CA LEU A 189 -13.02 3.33 -8.13
C LEU A 189 -13.61 2.04 -7.53
N ASN A 190 -14.74 2.16 -6.83
CA ASN A 190 -15.47 1.04 -6.26
C ASN A 190 -16.18 0.18 -7.31
N ALA A 191 -16.63 0.78 -8.41
CA ALA A 191 -17.33 0.08 -9.48
C ALA A 191 -16.36 -0.61 -10.46
N LEU A 192 -15.16 -0.05 -10.68
CA LEU A 192 -14.17 -0.59 -11.63
C LEU A 192 -13.85 -2.10 -11.47
N PRO A 193 -13.63 -2.66 -10.26
CA PRO A 193 -13.34 -4.08 -10.10
C PRO A 193 -14.46 -4.98 -10.64
N TYR A 194 -15.72 -4.58 -10.44
CA TYR A 194 -16.86 -5.34 -10.93
C TYR A 194 -16.87 -5.43 -12.46
N TYR A 195 -16.69 -4.30 -13.15
CA TYR A 195 -16.64 -4.27 -14.62
C TYR A 195 -15.45 -5.04 -15.18
N GLN A 196 -14.30 -5.03 -14.49
CA GLN A 196 -13.12 -5.80 -14.87
C GLN A 196 -13.34 -7.31 -14.73
N GLU A 197 -13.94 -7.75 -13.63
CA GLU A 197 -14.23 -9.18 -13.39
C GLU A 197 -15.27 -9.72 -14.39
N GLN A 198 -16.27 -8.91 -14.74
CA GLN A 198 -17.31 -9.26 -15.71
C GLN A 198 -16.92 -9.00 -17.18
N ARG A 199 -15.69 -8.52 -17.45
CA ARG A 199 -15.20 -8.18 -18.80
C ARG A 199 -16.08 -7.18 -19.55
N MET A 200 -16.68 -6.25 -18.85
CA MET A 200 -17.49 -5.17 -19.42
C MET A 200 -16.59 -4.01 -19.86
N PHE A 201 -15.80 -4.24 -20.92
CA PHE A 201 -14.72 -3.35 -21.35
C PHE A 201 -15.16 -1.93 -21.69
N GLU A 202 -16.35 -1.76 -22.28
CA GLU A 202 -16.85 -0.43 -22.64
C GLU A 202 -17.14 0.42 -21.39
N GLN A 203 -17.84 -0.15 -20.41
CA GLN A 203 -18.15 0.56 -19.16
C GLN A 203 -16.90 0.81 -18.32
N GLN A 204 -15.99 -0.17 -18.28
CA GLN A 204 -14.67 0.02 -17.69
C GLN A 204 -13.95 1.20 -18.35
N HIS A 205 -13.88 1.25 -19.67
CA HIS A 205 -13.16 2.29 -20.40
C HIS A 205 -13.76 3.69 -20.18
N LYS A 206 -15.10 3.81 -20.14
CA LYS A 206 -15.79 5.07 -19.81
C LYS A 206 -15.40 5.58 -18.43
N LEU A 207 -15.43 4.71 -17.42
CA LEU A 207 -15.06 5.07 -16.05
C LEU A 207 -13.57 5.41 -15.90
N GLU A 208 -12.68 4.66 -16.56
CA GLU A 208 -11.25 4.96 -16.58
C GLU A 208 -10.98 6.30 -17.28
N THR A 209 -11.64 6.58 -18.39
CA THR A 209 -11.52 7.85 -19.12
C THR A 209 -12.00 9.02 -18.27
N PHE A 210 -13.16 8.86 -17.62
CA PHE A 210 -13.67 9.86 -16.70
C PHE A 210 -12.66 10.19 -15.58
N LEU A 211 -12.13 9.17 -14.92
CA LEU A 211 -11.18 9.34 -13.81
C LEU A 211 -9.85 9.96 -14.28
N MET A 212 -9.29 9.45 -15.38
CA MET A 212 -7.94 9.81 -15.81
C MET A 212 -7.88 11.12 -16.59
N LYS A 213 -8.95 11.49 -17.31
CA LYS A 213 -8.98 12.63 -18.23
C LYS A 213 -10.07 13.64 -17.89
N ASP A 214 -11.32 13.22 -17.83
CA ASP A 214 -12.42 14.19 -17.83
C ASP A 214 -12.51 14.92 -16.48
N LEU A 215 -12.47 14.17 -15.38
CA LEU A 215 -12.49 14.75 -14.03
C LEU A 215 -11.26 15.62 -13.76
N THR A 216 -10.07 15.18 -14.18
CA THR A 216 -8.83 15.96 -14.03
C THR A 216 -8.88 17.25 -14.84
N ALA A 217 -9.39 17.21 -16.07
CA ALA A 217 -9.55 18.38 -16.92
C ALA A 217 -10.61 19.35 -16.37
N MET A 218 -11.78 18.85 -15.96
CA MET A 218 -12.84 19.67 -15.36
C MET A 218 -12.34 20.41 -14.11
N LEU A 219 -11.65 19.70 -13.21
CA LEU A 219 -11.06 20.32 -12.02
C LEU A 219 -9.96 21.33 -12.36
N SER A 220 -9.10 21.01 -13.33
CA SER A 220 -8.06 21.94 -13.80
C SER A 220 -8.65 23.24 -14.31
N LEU A 221 -9.71 23.19 -15.12
CA LEU A 221 -10.37 24.37 -15.66
C LEU A 221 -10.97 25.23 -14.54
N VAL A 222 -11.66 24.62 -13.57
CA VAL A 222 -12.25 25.35 -12.44
C VAL A 222 -11.18 26.03 -11.58
N VAL A 223 -10.05 25.36 -11.34
CA VAL A 223 -8.95 25.93 -10.54
C VAL A 223 -8.27 27.10 -11.25
N GLN A 224 -8.21 27.10 -12.58
CA GLN A 224 -7.63 28.19 -13.39
C GLN A 224 -8.51 29.44 -13.46
N LEU A 225 -9.81 29.33 -13.14
CA LEU A 225 -10.72 30.49 -13.16
C LEU A 225 -10.35 31.51 -12.07
N PRO A 226 -10.57 32.81 -12.35
CA PRO A 226 -10.47 33.86 -11.33
C PRO A 226 -11.40 33.58 -10.14
N PRO A 227 -11.01 33.92 -8.90
CA PRO A 227 -11.82 33.64 -7.70
C PRO A 227 -13.25 34.21 -7.75
N SER A 228 -13.48 35.28 -8.51
CA SER A 228 -14.81 35.91 -8.67
C SER A 228 -15.78 35.09 -9.53
N GLN A 229 -15.28 34.30 -10.50
CA GLN A 229 -16.09 33.49 -11.41
C GLN A 229 -16.16 32.01 -10.99
N ARG A 230 -15.31 31.62 -10.05
CA ARG A 230 -15.18 30.24 -9.58
C ARG A 230 -16.43 29.68 -8.89
N PRO A 231 -17.14 30.40 -8.00
CA PRO A 231 -18.23 29.82 -7.22
C PRO A 231 -19.39 29.27 -8.07
N GLU A 232 -19.78 30.00 -9.12
CA GLU A 232 -20.86 29.58 -10.02
C GLU A 232 -20.48 28.31 -10.79
N LYS A 233 -19.26 28.26 -11.33
CA LYS A 233 -18.75 27.09 -12.05
C LYS A 233 -18.49 25.88 -11.15
N GLU A 234 -18.11 26.09 -9.90
CA GLU A 234 -18.01 25.01 -8.91
C GLU A 234 -19.37 24.37 -8.62
N GLU A 235 -20.44 25.17 -8.53
CA GLU A 235 -21.79 24.64 -8.30
C GLU A 235 -22.35 23.92 -9.54
N GLU A 236 -22.14 24.46 -10.75
CA GLU A 236 -22.46 23.76 -12.00
C GLU A 236 -21.77 22.40 -12.09
N LEU A 237 -20.45 22.36 -11.81
CA LEU A 237 -19.68 21.11 -11.84
C LEU A 237 -20.18 20.14 -10.76
N LYS A 238 -20.50 20.62 -9.57
CA LYS A 238 -21.06 19.79 -8.50
C LYS A 238 -22.37 19.12 -8.93
N ILE A 239 -23.31 19.87 -9.52
CA ILE A 239 -24.59 19.33 -10.00
C ILE A 239 -24.34 18.28 -11.09
N TYR A 240 -23.44 18.56 -12.03
CA TYR A 240 -23.06 17.61 -13.07
C TYR A 240 -22.51 16.31 -12.48
N LEU A 241 -21.57 16.38 -11.53
CA LEU A 241 -20.99 15.20 -10.89
C LEU A 241 -22.02 14.38 -10.10
N GLN A 242 -22.98 15.05 -9.44
CA GLN A 242 -24.08 14.36 -8.75
C GLN A 242 -25.02 13.65 -9.72
N ASN A 243 -25.31 14.23 -10.87
CA ASN A 243 -26.12 13.60 -11.91
C ASN A 243 -25.38 12.40 -12.52
N PHE A 244 -24.10 12.56 -12.82
CA PHE A 244 -23.25 11.48 -13.32
C PHE A 244 -23.19 10.31 -12.32
N GLN A 245 -23.10 10.58 -11.01
CA GLN A 245 -23.16 9.54 -9.99
C GLN A 245 -24.47 8.74 -10.05
N LYS A 246 -25.61 9.44 -10.16
CA LYS A 246 -26.93 8.79 -10.26
C LYS A 246 -27.06 7.96 -11.53
N GLU A 247 -26.57 8.45 -12.66
CA GLU A 247 -26.56 7.70 -13.92
C GLU A 247 -25.74 6.41 -13.78
N MET A 248 -24.57 6.48 -13.14
CA MET A 248 -23.74 5.31 -12.88
C MET A 248 -24.46 4.28 -12.00
N GLU A 249 -25.16 4.72 -10.95
CA GLU A 249 -25.96 3.84 -10.07
C GLU A 249 -27.12 3.16 -10.81
N VAL A 250 -27.77 3.88 -11.74
CA VAL A 250 -28.84 3.32 -12.58
C VAL A 250 -28.28 2.27 -13.53
N VAL A 251 -27.18 2.56 -14.23
CA VAL A 251 -26.52 1.60 -15.13
C VAL A 251 -26.08 0.35 -14.38
N GLU A 252 -25.50 0.50 -13.18
CA GLU A 252 -25.10 -0.65 -12.37
C GLU A 252 -26.31 -1.52 -11.96
N ARG A 253 -27.45 -0.90 -11.62
CA ARG A 253 -28.69 -1.61 -11.30
C ARG A 253 -29.25 -2.35 -12.51
N ASP A 254 -29.36 -1.68 -13.65
CA ASP A 254 -29.89 -2.27 -14.89
C ASP A 254 -29.08 -3.49 -15.33
N ILE A 255 -27.75 -3.43 -15.18
CA ILE A 255 -26.86 -4.57 -15.45
C ILE A 255 -27.15 -5.73 -14.51
N ARG A 256 -27.31 -5.48 -13.20
CA ARG A 256 -27.62 -6.54 -12.23
C ARG A 256 -28.98 -7.17 -12.50
N ASP A 257 -30.00 -6.36 -12.74
CA ASP A 257 -31.36 -6.81 -13.01
C ASP A 257 -31.41 -7.66 -14.30
N SER A 258 -30.66 -7.27 -15.33
CA SER A 258 -30.51 -8.06 -16.57
C SER A 258 -29.84 -9.41 -16.32
N ILE A 259 -28.79 -9.47 -15.51
CA ILE A 259 -28.10 -10.72 -15.16
C ILE A 259 -29.03 -11.65 -14.37
N ASP A 260 -29.75 -11.11 -13.38
CA ASP A 260 -30.70 -11.88 -12.57
C ASP A 260 -31.86 -12.42 -13.42
N HIS A 261 -32.34 -11.63 -14.38
CA HIS A 261 -33.34 -12.09 -15.34
C HIS A 261 -32.83 -13.27 -16.17
N ASP A 262 -31.65 -13.15 -16.78
CA ASP A 262 -31.03 -14.20 -17.59
C ASP A 262 -30.75 -15.48 -16.78
N LEU A 263 -30.30 -15.33 -15.54
CA LEU A 263 -30.09 -16.44 -14.62
C LEU A 263 -31.40 -17.17 -14.33
N ASN A 264 -32.47 -16.43 -14.04
CA ASN A 264 -33.79 -16.99 -13.79
C ASN A 264 -34.35 -17.74 -15.01
N VAL A 265 -34.18 -17.20 -16.22
CA VAL A 265 -34.56 -17.87 -17.46
C VAL A 265 -33.80 -19.19 -17.62
N LYS A 266 -32.48 -19.20 -17.40
CA LYS A 266 -31.66 -20.43 -17.47
C LYS A 266 -32.02 -21.44 -16.39
N MET A 267 -32.30 -21.00 -15.17
CA MET A 267 -32.75 -21.87 -14.08
C MET A 267 -34.09 -22.52 -14.39
N ARG A 268 -35.05 -21.76 -14.95
CA ARG A 268 -36.34 -22.31 -15.39
C ARG A 268 -36.16 -23.32 -16.51
N ALA A 269 -35.40 -22.99 -17.55
CA ALA A 269 -35.11 -23.90 -18.65
C ALA A 269 -34.41 -25.19 -18.18
N ALA A 270 -33.47 -25.10 -17.23
CA ALA A 270 -32.84 -26.27 -16.63
C ALA A 270 -33.85 -27.10 -15.81
N THR A 271 -34.68 -26.45 -15.01
CA THR A 271 -35.70 -27.11 -14.19
C THR A 271 -36.71 -27.86 -15.07
N GLU A 272 -37.16 -27.26 -16.18
CA GLU A 272 -38.06 -27.90 -17.15
C GLU A 272 -37.38 -29.06 -17.87
N LYS A 273 -36.11 -28.91 -18.27
CA LYS A 273 -35.33 -29.97 -18.92
C LYS A 273 -35.13 -31.20 -18.03
N PHE A 274 -35.05 -31.02 -16.72
CA PHE A 274 -34.84 -32.12 -15.75
C PHE A 274 -36.09 -32.56 -14.99
N LYS A 275 -37.24 -31.86 -15.13
CA LYS A 275 -38.54 -32.27 -14.58
C LYS A 275 -39.25 -33.36 -15.41
N ASN A 276 -38.83 -33.60 -16.65
CA ASN A 276 -39.40 -34.64 -17.52
C ASN A 276 -38.65 -35.98 -17.42
N LYS A 277 -38.34 -36.43 -16.19
CA LYS A 277 -37.95 -37.82 -15.89
C LYS A 277 -38.85 -38.38 -14.80
#